data_AF-A0A8W8IDI8-F1
#
_entry.id   AF-A0A8W8IDI8-F1
#
_cell.length_a   1.000
_cell.length_b   1.000
_cell.length_c   1.000
_cell.angle_alpha   90.00
_cell.angle_beta   90.00
_cell.angle_gamma   90.00
#
_symmetry.space_group_name_H-M   'P 1'
#
loop_
_entity.id
_entity.type
_entity.pdbx_description
1 polymer ?
#
loop_
_entity_poly.entity_id
_entity_poly.type
_entity_poly.pdbx_seq_one_letter_code
_entity_poly.pdbx_strand_id
1 'polypeptide(L)'
;NTTVIFRGSSSPSECLTIISNFLRLSYDTCYPKPCAIGSIYQPSVGSDIFYAVAVFAFVASDLKATDSSGRLDIDKLNKTAHIYCSKTIDDAASVYNVPPEFGSNTCMMALYITELLTFSYGFPVNTKRIYSFKDINGKSLNWPFGAVVYEAELLARDYPCPPFYQINAGTSQHQLRLTLLQLLTVSVLVSVLCSTKHV
;
A
#
# COMPACT_ATOMS: atom_id res chain seq x y z
N ASN A 1 -4.58 -22.80 33.84
CA ASN A 1 -4.13 -22.32 32.53
C ASN A 1 -5.03 -22.98 31.49
N THR A 2 -5.93 -22.22 30.86
CA THR A 2 -6.97 -22.80 29.99
C THR A 2 -6.72 -22.37 28.56
N THR A 3 -6.35 -23.31 27.70
CA THR A 3 -6.18 -23.07 26.27
C THR A 3 -7.55 -23.08 25.60
N VAL A 4 -7.87 -22.04 24.83
CA VAL A 4 -9.08 -21.95 24.00
C VAL A 4 -8.68 -22.13 22.54
N ILE A 5 -9.41 -22.99 21.83
CA ILE A 5 -9.20 -23.25 20.40
C ILE A 5 -10.30 -22.54 19.59
N PHE A 6 -9.90 -21.68 18.67
CA PHE A 6 -10.80 -21.06 17.70
C PHE A 6 -10.84 -21.90 16.42
N ARG A 7 -12.04 -22.16 15.91
CA ARG A 7 -12.27 -22.86 14.64
C ARG A 7 -13.17 -22.01 13.75
N GLY A 8 -12.75 -21.79 12.51
CA GLY A 8 -13.58 -21.10 11.52
C GLY A 8 -14.75 -21.98 11.07
N SER A 9 -15.92 -21.36 10.85
CA SER A 9 -17.13 -22.04 10.37
C SER A 9 -17.28 -22.05 8.85
N SER A 10 -16.37 -21.40 8.11
CA SER A 10 -16.48 -21.16 6.66
C SER A 10 -17.84 -20.53 6.27
N SER A 11 -18.35 -19.63 7.11
CA SER A 11 -19.64 -18.95 6.91
C SER A 11 -19.41 -17.44 6.69
N PRO A 12 -19.48 -16.94 5.44
CA PRO A 12 -19.29 -15.51 5.17
C PRO A 12 -20.37 -14.63 5.83
N SER A 13 -21.61 -15.12 5.93
CA SER A 13 -22.72 -14.38 6.55
C SER A 13 -22.55 -14.21 8.06
N GLU A 14 -22.07 -15.23 8.76
CA GLU A 14 -21.73 -15.12 10.19
C GLU A 14 -20.56 -14.15 10.39
N CYS A 15 -19.53 -14.22 9.53
CA CYS A 15 -18.40 -13.31 9.58
C CYS A 15 -18.84 -11.85 9.36
N LEU A 16 -19.68 -11.59 8.37
CA LEU A 16 -20.25 -10.27 8.09
C LEU A 16 -21.13 -9.76 9.24
N THR A 17 -21.87 -10.63 9.92
CA THR A 17 -22.65 -10.25 11.11
C THR A 17 -21.74 -9.71 12.21
N ILE A 18 -20.56 -10.30 12.39
CA ILE A 18 -19.56 -9.81 13.35
C ILE A 18 -18.94 -8.50 12.86
N ILE A 19 -18.45 -8.46 11.62
CA ILE A 19 -17.79 -7.30 11.01
C ILE A 19 -18.71 -6.08 11.04
N SER A 20 -19.98 -6.24 10.63
CA SER A 20 -20.94 -5.15 10.56
C SER A 20 -21.16 -4.49 11.91
N ASN A 21 -21.06 -5.22 13.03
CA ASN A 21 -21.16 -4.64 14.37
C ASN A 21 -20.05 -3.61 14.68
N PHE A 22 -18.83 -3.83 14.16
CA PHE A 22 -17.71 -2.90 14.32
C PHE A 22 -17.75 -1.73 13.36
N LEU A 23 -18.46 -1.88 12.24
CA LEU A 23 -18.53 -0.90 11.16
C LEU A 23 -19.80 -0.01 11.20
N ARG A 24 -20.68 -0.21 12.20
CA ARG A 24 -21.95 0.53 12.32
C ARG A 24 -21.74 2.03 12.44
N LEU A 25 -22.53 2.76 11.67
CA LEU A 25 -22.77 4.19 11.88
C LEU A 25 -23.61 4.39 13.15
N SER A 26 -23.34 5.47 13.89
CA SER A 26 -24.21 5.94 14.97
C SER A 26 -25.09 7.07 14.47
N TYR A 27 -26.32 6.76 14.05
CA TYR A 27 -27.22 7.76 13.47
C TYR A 27 -27.63 8.86 14.46
N ASP A 28 -27.84 8.50 15.72
CA ASP A 28 -28.37 9.39 16.75
C ASP A 28 -27.30 10.33 17.34
N THR A 29 -26.04 9.89 17.35
CA THR A 29 -24.92 10.66 17.91
C THR A 29 -23.98 11.24 16.86
N CYS A 30 -24.24 11.00 15.56
CA CYS A 30 -23.43 11.54 14.48
C CYS A 30 -23.67 13.04 14.29
N TYR A 31 -22.67 13.84 14.67
CA TYR A 31 -22.60 15.26 14.37
C TYR A 31 -21.14 15.77 14.37
N PRO A 32 -20.71 16.56 13.36
CA PRO A 32 -21.44 16.90 12.14
C PRO A 32 -21.66 15.68 11.23
N LYS A 33 -22.60 15.79 10.27
CA LYS A 33 -22.93 14.76 9.28
C LYS A 33 -22.22 15.03 7.93
N PRO A 34 -21.90 14.00 7.13
CA PRO A 34 -22.05 12.57 7.42
C PRO A 34 -20.96 12.03 8.37
N CYS A 35 -21.16 10.83 8.90
CA CYS A 35 -20.16 10.10 9.68
C CYS A 35 -19.74 8.83 8.94
N ALA A 36 -18.60 8.27 9.35
CA ALA A 36 -18.16 6.95 8.95
C ALA A 36 -18.48 5.91 10.02
N ILE A 37 -17.48 5.37 10.71
CA ILE A 37 -17.69 4.41 11.80
C ILE A 37 -18.13 5.16 13.06
N GLY A 38 -19.20 4.69 13.71
CA GLY A 38 -19.75 5.32 14.90
C GLY A 38 -20.21 6.75 14.62
N SER A 39 -19.76 7.69 15.46
CA SER A 39 -20.06 9.12 15.35
C SER A 39 -18.90 9.96 14.79
N ILE A 40 -17.92 9.32 14.14
CA ILE A 40 -16.77 10.02 13.59
C ILE A 40 -17.17 10.72 12.29
N TYR A 41 -17.13 12.05 12.30
CA TYR A 41 -17.40 12.85 11.10
C TYR A 41 -16.47 12.46 9.95
N GLN A 42 -17.06 12.25 8.78
CA GLN A 42 -16.35 12.08 7.52
C GLN A 42 -17.13 12.82 6.44
N PRO A 43 -16.51 13.74 5.67
CA PRO A 43 -17.20 14.38 4.55
C PRO A 43 -17.65 13.33 3.52
N SER A 44 -18.72 13.64 2.80
CA SER A 44 -19.16 12.80 1.68
C SER A 44 -18.01 12.55 0.71
N VAL A 45 -17.86 11.30 0.28
CA VAL A 45 -16.85 10.95 -0.71
C VAL A 45 -17.22 11.64 -2.03
N GLY A 46 -16.46 12.69 -2.37
CA GLY A 46 -16.65 13.50 -3.57
C GLY A 46 -16.19 12.81 -4.86
N SER A 47 -15.70 13.59 -5.81
CA SER A 47 -15.20 13.10 -7.11
C SER A 47 -13.74 12.68 -7.10
N ASP A 48 -13.06 12.77 -5.96
CA ASP A 48 -11.62 12.51 -5.86
C ASP A 48 -11.26 11.06 -6.21
N ILE A 49 -10.03 10.89 -6.68
CA ILE A 49 -9.40 9.61 -6.92
C ILE A 49 -8.67 9.18 -5.65
N PHE A 50 -8.86 7.92 -5.26
CA PHE A 50 -8.28 7.31 -4.08
C PHE A 50 -7.32 6.20 -4.47
N TYR A 51 -6.24 6.06 -3.68
CA TYR A 51 -5.28 4.97 -3.82
C TYR A 51 -5.37 4.11 -2.56
N ALA A 52 -5.87 2.89 -2.72
CA ALA A 52 -5.99 1.89 -1.67
C ALA A 52 -4.75 1.00 -1.66
N VAL A 53 -3.89 1.23 -0.68
CA VAL A 53 -2.56 0.59 -0.54
C VAL A 53 -2.55 -0.45 0.59
N ALA A 54 -1.39 -1.06 0.84
CA ALA A 54 -1.19 -2.07 1.88
C ALA A 54 -2.23 -3.21 1.76
N VAL A 55 -2.88 -3.60 2.85
CA VAL A 55 -3.78 -4.76 2.90
C VAL A 55 -4.92 -4.68 1.87
N PHE A 56 -5.40 -3.48 1.52
CA PHE A 56 -6.39 -3.32 0.46
C PHE A 56 -5.88 -3.87 -0.87
N ALA A 57 -4.63 -3.54 -1.23
CA ALA A 57 -4.00 -3.99 -2.47
C ALA A 57 -3.63 -5.48 -2.46
N PHE A 58 -3.19 -6.01 -1.31
CA PHE A 58 -2.92 -7.43 -1.18
C PHE A 58 -4.19 -8.25 -1.42
N VAL A 59 -5.25 -7.96 -0.66
CA VAL A 59 -6.52 -8.70 -0.74
C VAL A 59 -7.18 -8.55 -2.11
N ALA A 60 -7.20 -7.33 -2.67
CA ALA A 60 -7.76 -7.11 -4.00
C ALA A 60 -7.02 -7.91 -5.08
N SER A 61 -5.70 -8.00 -5.00
CA SER A 61 -4.89 -8.79 -5.92
C SER A 61 -5.08 -10.30 -5.72
N ASP A 62 -5.11 -10.77 -4.48
CA ASP A 62 -5.24 -12.20 -4.15
C ASP A 62 -6.58 -12.75 -4.65
N LEU A 63 -7.64 -11.94 -4.56
CA LEU A 63 -8.97 -12.28 -5.07
C LEU A 63 -9.22 -11.81 -6.51
N LYS A 64 -8.18 -11.32 -7.21
CA LYS A 64 -8.24 -10.83 -8.60
C LYS A 64 -9.38 -9.84 -8.83
N ALA A 65 -9.62 -8.97 -7.85
CA ALA A 65 -10.71 -8.01 -7.80
C ALA A 65 -10.31 -6.62 -8.33
N THR A 66 -9.28 -6.55 -9.18
CA THR A 66 -8.91 -5.34 -9.92
C THR A 66 -9.22 -5.49 -11.40
N ASP A 67 -9.51 -4.38 -12.06
CA ASP A 67 -9.58 -4.32 -13.52
C ASP A 67 -8.17 -4.19 -14.15
N SER A 68 -8.11 -4.19 -15.49
CA SER A 68 -6.85 -4.08 -16.23
C SER A 68 -6.09 -2.77 -16.01
N SER A 69 -6.76 -1.73 -15.49
CA SER A 69 -6.14 -0.45 -15.14
C SER A 69 -5.70 -0.37 -13.67
N GLY A 70 -5.91 -1.46 -12.90
CA GLY A 70 -5.60 -1.52 -11.47
C GLY A 70 -6.66 -0.84 -10.60
N ARG A 71 -7.86 -0.59 -11.11
CA ARG A 71 -8.96 -0.08 -10.28
C ARG A 71 -9.62 -1.22 -9.51
N LEU A 72 -9.97 -0.96 -8.26
CA LEU A 72 -10.70 -1.90 -7.42
C LEU A 72 -12.13 -2.07 -7.96
N ASP A 73 -12.54 -3.32 -8.14
CA ASP A 73 -13.91 -3.71 -8.42
C ASP A 73 -14.55 -4.24 -7.13
N ILE A 74 -15.27 -3.37 -6.43
CA ILE A 74 -15.85 -3.67 -5.10
C ILE A 74 -16.90 -4.79 -5.20
N ASP A 75 -17.72 -4.81 -6.24
CA ASP A 75 -18.73 -5.84 -6.46
C ASP A 75 -18.07 -7.21 -6.69
N LYS A 76 -17.04 -7.24 -7.56
CA LYS A 76 -16.25 -8.46 -7.76
C LYS A 76 -15.54 -8.90 -6.49
N LEU A 77 -14.97 -7.97 -5.72
CA LEU A 77 -14.33 -8.30 -4.45
C LEU A 77 -15.34 -8.95 -3.50
N ASN A 78 -16.52 -8.36 -3.35
CA ASN A 78 -17.58 -8.88 -2.46
C ASN A 78 -18.04 -10.28 -2.85
N LYS A 79 -18.36 -10.49 -4.14
CA LYS A 79 -18.76 -11.81 -4.66
C LYS A 79 -17.65 -12.85 -4.46
N THR A 80 -16.41 -12.47 -4.76
CA THR A 80 -15.26 -13.38 -4.63
C THR A 80 -14.96 -13.68 -3.16
N ALA A 81 -15.12 -12.72 -2.27
CA ALA A 81 -14.96 -12.89 -0.83
C ALA A 81 -15.94 -13.91 -0.26
N HIS A 82 -17.22 -13.85 -0.66
CA HIS A 82 -18.22 -14.84 -0.23
C HIS A 82 -17.85 -16.26 -0.68
N ILE A 83 -17.39 -16.41 -1.93
CA ILE A 83 -16.95 -17.70 -2.46
C ILE A 83 -15.71 -18.20 -1.72
N TYR A 84 -14.73 -17.32 -1.51
CA TYR A 84 -13.48 -17.62 -0.81
C TYR A 84 -13.73 -18.06 0.63
N CYS A 85 -14.53 -17.29 1.38
CA CYS A 85 -14.86 -17.54 2.78
C CYS A 85 -15.73 -18.78 3.01
N SER A 86 -16.41 -19.27 1.98
CA SER A 86 -17.20 -20.52 2.05
C SER A 86 -16.35 -21.79 1.92
N LYS A 87 -15.03 -21.63 1.71
CA LYS A 87 -14.08 -22.74 1.56
C LYS A 87 -13.35 -23.01 2.87
N THR A 88 -12.74 -24.19 2.97
CA THR A 88 -11.68 -24.42 3.95
C THR A 88 -10.42 -23.63 3.54
N ILE A 89 -9.50 -23.41 4.48
CA ILE A 89 -8.26 -22.68 4.20
C ILE A 89 -7.45 -23.38 3.10
N ASP A 90 -7.35 -24.71 3.14
CA ASP A 90 -6.59 -25.50 2.16
C ASP A 90 -7.22 -25.44 0.77
N ASP A 91 -8.55 -25.54 0.67
CA ASP A 91 -9.26 -25.40 -0.59
C ASP A 91 -9.11 -23.98 -1.17
N ALA A 92 -9.19 -22.95 -0.33
CA ALA A 92 -9.01 -21.58 -0.75
C ALA A 92 -7.57 -21.31 -1.22
N ALA A 93 -6.58 -21.85 -0.51
CA ALA A 93 -5.16 -21.75 -0.87
C ALA A 93 -4.89 -22.34 -2.25
N SER A 94 -5.43 -23.53 -2.54
CA SER A 94 -5.24 -24.20 -3.84
C SER A 94 -5.87 -23.45 -5.02
N VAL A 95 -7.03 -22.81 -4.82
CA VAL A 95 -7.76 -22.11 -5.90
C VAL A 95 -7.19 -20.71 -6.17
N TYR A 96 -6.83 -19.99 -5.12
CA TYR A 96 -6.44 -18.58 -5.21
C TYR A 96 -4.92 -18.35 -5.11
N ASN A 97 -4.14 -19.40 -4.85
CA ASN A 97 -2.70 -19.32 -4.58
C ASN A 97 -2.37 -18.39 -3.39
N VAL A 98 -3.26 -18.36 -2.40
CA VAL A 98 -3.04 -17.64 -1.14
C VAL A 98 -2.36 -18.59 -0.16
N PRO A 99 -1.20 -18.23 0.43
CA PRO A 99 -0.57 -19.08 1.43
C PRO A 99 -1.53 -19.37 2.60
N PRO A 100 -1.63 -20.63 3.08
CA PRO A 100 -2.59 -21.01 4.13
C PRO A 100 -2.54 -20.14 5.39
N GLU A 101 -1.36 -19.66 5.77
CA GLU A 101 -1.14 -18.76 6.91
C GLU A 101 -1.88 -17.41 6.77
N PHE A 102 -2.18 -16.98 5.54
CA PHE A 102 -2.95 -15.77 5.27
C PHE A 102 -4.43 -16.06 5.00
N GLY A 103 -4.82 -17.33 4.80
CA GLY A 103 -6.16 -17.66 4.30
C GLY A 103 -7.31 -17.14 5.18
N SER A 104 -7.18 -17.28 6.50
CA SER A 104 -8.18 -16.72 7.43
C SER A 104 -8.25 -15.19 7.35
N ASN A 105 -7.10 -14.52 7.24
CA ASN A 105 -7.02 -13.07 7.15
C ASN A 105 -7.56 -12.55 5.81
N THR A 106 -7.27 -13.22 4.70
CA THR A 106 -7.79 -12.86 3.37
C THR A 106 -9.31 -12.93 3.34
N CYS A 107 -9.92 -13.97 3.92
CA CYS A 107 -11.37 -14.05 4.05
C CYS A 107 -11.95 -12.86 4.85
N MET A 108 -11.47 -12.67 6.08
CA MET A 108 -11.99 -11.61 6.97
C MET A 108 -11.79 -10.23 6.37
N MET A 109 -10.59 -9.93 5.85
CA MET A 109 -10.26 -8.63 5.28
C MET A 109 -11.02 -8.35 3.99
N ALA A 110 -11.29 -9.35 3.15
CA ALA A 110 -12.07 -9.14 1.93
C ALA A 110 -13.50 -8.69 2.25
N LEU A 111 -14.16 -9.35 3.20
CA LEU A 111 -15.48 -8.96 3.69
C LEU A 111 -15.46 -7.60 4.41
N TYR A 112 -14.44 -7.38 5.24
CA TYR A 112 -14.26 -6.12 5.97
C TYR A 112 -14.06 -4.93 5.03
N ILE A 113 -13.20 -5.05 4.02
CA ILE A 113 -12.91 -3.99 3.06
C ILE A 113 -14.17 -3.60 2.28
N THR A 114 -14.98 -4.58 1.85
CA THR A 114 -16.19 -4.29 1.07
C THR A 114 -17.24 -3.56 1.90
N GLU A 115 -17.43 -3.95 3.16
CA GLU A 115 -18.34 -3.25 4.09
C GLU A 115 -17.80 -1.87 4.47
N LEU A 116 -16.50 -1.77 4.80
CA LEU A 116 -15.88 -0.51 5.17
C LEU A 116 -16.02 0.52 4.05
N LEU A 117 -15.71 0.14 2.81
CA LEU A 117 -15.76 1.08 1.68
C LEU A 117 -17.19 1.51 1.37
N THR A 118 -18.14 0.57 1.33
CA THR A 118 -19.50 0.87 0.86
C THR A 118 -20.38 1.42 1.97
N PHE A 119 -20.46 0.71 3.09
CA PHE A 119 -21.37 1.04 4.18
C PHE A 119 -20.83 2.14 5.09
N SER A 120 -19.59 2.02 5.57
CA SER A 120 -19.03 3.03 6.50
C SER A 120 -18.51 4.27 5.76
N TYR A 121 -17.75 4.10 4.70
CA TYR A 121 -17.14 5.24 3.99
C TYR A 121 -18.04 5.82 2.89
N GLY A 122 -19.11 5.13 2.49
CA GLY A 122 -20.09 5.68 1.55
C GLY A 122 -19.63 5.70 0.09
N PHE A 123 -18.68 4.85 -0.31
CA PHE A 123 -18.37 4.67 -1.72
C PHE A 123 -19.50 3.93 -2.44
N PRO A 124 -19.94 4.41 -3.63
CA PRO A 124 -20.81 3.61 -4.48
C PRO A 124 -20.14 2.28 -4.86
N VAL A 125 -20.89 1.18 -4.83
CA VAL A 125 -20.38 -0.16 -5.18
C VAL A 125 -19.74 -0.21 -6.57
N ASN A 126 -20.28 0.55 -7.52
CA ASN A 126 -19.80 0.63 -8.90
C ASN A 126 -18.75 1.73 -9.13
N THR A 127 -18.19 2.33 -8.07
CA THR A 127 -17.18 3.39 -8.20
C THR A 127 -15.97 2.88 -8.98
N LYS A 128 -15.42 3.75 -9.84
CA LYS A 128 -14.16 3.51 -10.57
C LYS A 128 -13.05 4.46 -10.11
N ARG A 129 -13.21 5.04 -8.93
CA ARG A 129 -12.32 6.08 -8.37
C ARG A 129 -11.28 5.53 -7.41
N ILE A 130 -11.28 4.24 -7.12
CA ILE A 130 -10.31 3.61 -6.22
C ILE A 130 -9.34 2.80 -7.05
N TYR A 131 -8.07 3.20 -7.05
CA TYR A 131 -6.97 2.41 -7.57
C TYR A 131 -6.35 1.59 -6.46
N SER A 132 -5.98 0.35 -6.74
CA SER A 132 -5.36 -0.53 -5.75
C SER A 132 -4.13 -1.20 -6.32
N PHE A 133 -2.98 -0.86 -5.75
CA PHE A 133 -1.66 -1.28 -6.22
C PHE A 133 -0.82 -1.78 -5.05
N LYS A 134 -0.15 -2.93 -5.24
CA LYS A 134 0.85 -3.43 -4.30
C LYS A 134 2.09 -2.52 -4.33
N ASP A 135 2.54 -2.20 -5.54
CA ASP A 135 3.70 -1.38 -5.82
C ASP A 135 3.46 -0.48 -7.05
N ILE A 136 4.15 0.65 -7.09
CA ILE A 136 4.26 1.53 -8.25
C ILE A 136 5.74 1.57 -8.64
N ASN A 137 6.07 1.12 -9.86
CA ASN A 137 7.45 0.99 -10.34
C ASN A 137 8.37 0.19 -9.39
N GLY A 138 7.86 -0.91 -8.82
CA GLY A 138 8.59 -1.76 -7.89
C GLY A 138 8.80 -1.15 -6.50
N LYS A 139 8.13 -0.04 -6.18
CA LYS A 139 8.17 0.60 -4.86
C LYS A 139 6.79 0.58 -4.23
N SER A 140 6.72 0.15 -2.98
CA SER A 140 5.46 0.16 -2.25
C SER A 140 5.06 1.60 -1.88
N LEU A 141 3.84 2.00 -2.23
CA LEU A 141 3.30 3.30 -1.89
C LEU A 141 2.74 3.24 -0.46
N ASN A 142 3.54 3.66 0.53
CA ASN A 142 3.11 3.70 1.93
C ASN A 142 3.62 4.97 2.64
N TRP A 143 3.07 5.23 3.83
CA TRP A 143 3.41 6.36 4.67
C TRP A 143 4.93 6.57 4.95
N PRO A 144 5.80 5.54 5.00
CA PRO A 144 7.23 5.80 5.28
C PRO A 144 7.90 6.64 4.20
N PHE A 145 7.49 6.50 2.94
CA PHE A 145 8.03 7.32 1.86
C PHE A 145 7.66 8.79 2.04
N GLY A 146 6.39 9.06 2.39
CA GLY A 146 5.94 10.43 2.70
C GLY A 146 6.67 11.02 3.89
N ALA A 147 6.94 10.22 4.93
CA ALA A 147 7.71 10.65 6.09
C ALA A 147 9.14 11.05 5.69
N VAL A 148 9.83 10.26 4.86
CA VAL A 148 11.17 10.60 4.37
C VAL A 148 11.17 11.90 3.58
N VAL A 149 10.19 12.10 2.68
CA VAL A 149 10.07 13.35 1.91
C VAL A 149 9.83 14.53 2.85
N TYR A 150 8.92 14.38 3.82
CA TYR A 150 8.62 15.43 4.79
C TYR A 150 9.86 15.84 5.61
N GLU A 151 10.61 14.87 6.14
CA GLU A 151 11.84 15.15 6.89
C GLU A 151 12.93 15.76 6.00
N ALA A 152 13.06 15.32 4.76
CA ALA A 152 14.01 15.89 3.81
C ALA A 152 13.70 17.37 3.49
N GLU A 153 12.41 17.73 3.35
CA GLU A 153 11.98 19.11 3.15
C GLU A 153 12.22 19.98 4.39
N LEU A 154 12.01 19.45 5.59
CA LEU A 154 12.35 20.14 6.84
C LEU A 154 13.86 20.42 6.91
N LEU A 155 14.69 19.42 6.59
CA LEU A 155 16.15 19.56 6.57
C LEU A 155 16.60 20.58 5.51
N ALA A 156 16.02 20.56 4.32
CA ALA A 156 16.35 21.51 3.25
C ALA A 156 15.95 22.95 3.61
N ARG A 157 14.84 23.14 4.35
CA ARG A 157 14.41 24.44 4.86
C ARG A 157 15.34 24.97 5.95
N ASP A 158 15.71 24.12 6.91
CA ASP A 158 16.46 24.53 8.11
C ASP A 158 17.98 24.62 7.84
N TYR A 159 18.47 23.84 6.88
CA TYR A 159 19.85 23.84 6.41
C TYR A 159 19.87 24.02 4.88
N PRO A 160 19.54 25.22 4.38
CA PRO A 160 19.60 25.48 2.95
C PRO A 160 21.03 25.21 2.49
N CYS A 161 21.17 24.36 1.46
CA CYS A 161 22.45 24.17 0.83
C CYS A 161 23.01 25.56 0.48
N PRO A 162 24.25 25.90 0.90
CA PRO A 162 24.84 27.15 0.48
C PRO A 162 24.78 27.21 -1.04
N PRO A 163 24.54 28.39 -1.65
CA PRO A 163 24.58 28.50 -3.09
C PRO A 163 25.86 27.85 -3.55
N PHE A 164 25.76 26.85 -4.43
CA PHE A 164 26.94 26.30 -5.08
C PHE A 164 27.68 27.51 -5.60
N TYR A 165 28.83 27.84 -4.99
CA TYR A 165 29.74 28.79 -5.60
C TYR A 165 29.92 28.23 -6.99
N GLN A 166 29.38 28.92 -8.00
CA GLN A 166 29.76 28.65 -9.37
C GLN A 166 31.26 28.84 -9.34
N ILE A 167 32.00 27.73 -9.29
CA ILE A 167 33.42 27.75 -9.54
C ILE A 167 33.45 28.27 -10.97
N ASN A 168 33.73 29.56 -11.10
CA ASN A 168 33.97 30.17 -12.39
C ASN A 168 35.01 29.26 -13.03
N ALA A 169 34.58 28.50 -14.04
CA ALA A 169 35.46 27.77 -14.93
C ALA A 169 36.17 28.81 -15.82
N GLY A 170 36.89 29.72 -15.16
CA GLY A 170 37.71 30.76 -15.74
C GLY A 170 39.15 30.29 -15.67
N THR A 171 39.57 29.64 -16.76
CA THR A 171 40.93 29.71 -17.32
C THR A 171 42.11 29.26 -16.43
N SER A 172 42.51 27.99 -16.60
CA SER A 172 43.89 27.64 -16.95
C SER A 172 43.90 26.29 -17.66
N GLN A 173 43.68 26.29 -18.98
CA GLN A 173 43.69 25.10 -19.83
C GLN A 173 45.07 24.44 -19.98
N HIS A 174 46.12 24.92 -19.31
CA HIS A 174 47.47 24.36 -19.44
C HIS A 174 47.99 23.56 -18.24
N GLN A 175 47.28 23.48 -17.12
CA GLN A 175 47.71 22.65 -15.97
C GLN A 175 46.91 21.35 -15.76
N LEU A 176 45.80 21.14 -16.49
CA LEU A 176 44.92 19.97 -16.33
C LEU A 176 45.31 18.72 -17.13
N ARG A 177 46.36 18.76 -17.96
CA ARG A 177 46.78 17.58 -18.73
C ARG A 177 47.65 16.58 -17.95
N LEU A 178 48.31 17.02 -16.87
CA LEU A 178 49.18 16.13 -16.08
C LEU A 178 48.46 15.41 -14.93
N THR A 179 47.37 15.98 -14.39
CA THR A 179 46.61 15.37 -13.29
C THR A 179 45.56 14.36 -13.75
N LEU A 180 44.98 14.53 -14.95
CA LEU A 180 44.02 13.56 -15.50
C LEU A 180 44.66 12.19 -15.81
N LEU A 181 45.93 12.15 -16.22
CA LEU A 181 46.62 10.87 -16.45
C LEU A 181 46.90 10.11 -15.14
N GLN A 182 47.11 10.83 -14.02
CA GLN A 182 47.32 10.21 -12.71
C GLN A 182 46.01 9.77 -12.04
N LEU A 183 44.90 10.48 -12.29
CA LEU A 183 43.59 10.10 -11.74
C LEU A 183 42.96 8.91 -12.49
N LEU A 184 43.21 8.78 -13.80
CA LEU A 184 42.76 7.63 -14.59
C LEU A 184 43.47 6.33 -14.21
N THR A 185 44.74 6.37 -13.82
CA THR A 185 45.45 5.17 -13.34
C THR A 185 44.93 4.72 -11.97
N VAL A 186 44.62 5.65 -11.07
CA VAL A 186 44.05 5.34 -9.74
C VAL A 186 42.63 4.77 -9.85
N SER A 187 41.80 5.30 -10.74
CA SER A 187 40.42 4.81 -10.91
C SER A 187 40.34 3.45 -11.62
N VAL A 188 41.28 3.13 -12.52
CA VAL A 188 41.42 1.77 -13.08
C VAL A 188 41.92 0.78 -12.01
N LEU A 189 42.86 1.17 -11.15
CA LEU A 189 43.34 0.33 -10.03
C LEU A 189 42.23 0.03 -9.00
N VAL A 190 41.41 1.03 -8.63
CA VAL A 190 40.28 0.83 -7.69
C VAL A 190 39.19 -0.06 -8.31
N SER A 191 38.94 0.05 -9.62
CA SER A 191 37.94 -0.78 -10.31
C SER A 191 38.37 -2.25 -10.44
N VAL A 192 39.68 -2.50 -10.61
CA VAL A 192 40.25 -3.86 -10.65
C VAL A 192 40.28 -4.50 -9.25
N LEU A 193 40.54 -3.71 -8.19
CA LEU A 193 40.51 -4.20 -6.80
C LEU A 193 39.09 -4.48 -6.28
N CYS A 194 38.05 -3.87 -6.86
CA CYS A 194 36.66 -4.09 -6.45
C CYS A 194 35.95 -5.22 -7.24
N SER A 195 36.58 -5.76 -8.30
CA SER A 195 35.99 -6.80 -9.16
C SER A 195 36.57 -8.21 -8.98
N THR A 196 37.42 -8.44 -7.99
CA THR A 196 37.83 -9.81 -7.64
C THR A 196 36.77 -10.49 -6.78
N LYS A 197 35.90 -11.23 -7.48
CA LYS A 197 35.10 -12.39 -7.08
C LYS A 197 35.36 -12.90 -5.66
N HIS A 198 34.31 -12.89 -4.83
CA HIS A 198 34.09 -13.98 -3.88
C HIS A 198 33.20 -15.03 -4.54
N VAL A 199 33.78 -16.24 -4.60
CA VAL A 199 33.11 -17.54 -4.73
C VAL A 199 32.04 -17.69 -3.66
#